data_AF-A0ABD5GGC5-F1
#
_entry.id   AF-A0ABD5GGC5-F1
#
_cell.length_a   1.000
_cell.length_b   1.000
_cell.length_c   1.000
_cell.angle_alpha   90.00
_cell.angle_beta   90.00
_cell.angle_gamma   90.00
#
_symmetry.space_group_name_H-M   'P 1'
#
loop_
_entity.id
_entity.type
_entity.pdbx_description
1 polymer ?
#
loop_
_entity_poly.entity_id
_entity_poly.type
_entity_poly.pdbx_seq_one_letter_code
_entity_poly.pdbx_strand_id
1 'polypeptide(L)'
;MATLPFDPELDIGELLKEMESIPVDAAVPYSEDFKRLVQSGKAWGPQASAESKLATRLFYAGWTTQQIDQVGLKSKNVENFRRKHKHLVQARPGRPPKLPNSVAEQLNAIPKSNADFAKELEETRRALEQTIETAQAELKVVNEALELFNKLLNSRGT
;
A
#
# COMPACT_ATOMS: atom_id res chain seq x y z
N MET A 1 -7.20 17.57 -4.16
CA MET A 1 -7.41 16.33 -3.38
C MET A 1 -8.04 16.74 -2.06
N ALA A 2 -9.08 16.05 -1.61
CA ALA A 2 -9.75 16.36 -0.35
C ALA A 2 -9.49 15.19 0.62
N THR A 3 -8.64 15.46 1.62
CA THR A 3 -8.26 14.54 2.69
C THR A 3 -8.85 15.12 3.98
N LEU A 4 -9.44 14.29 4.84
CA LEU A 4 -9.85 14.76 6.16
C LEU A 4 -8.59 14.84 7.05
N PRO A 5 -8.23 16.00 7.60
CA PRO A 5 -7.08 16.10 8.50
C PRO A 5 -7.31 15.22 9.74
N PHE A 6 -6.23 14.63 10.25
CA PHE A 6 -6.30 13.87 11.48
C PHE A 6 -6.37 14.82 12.68
N ASP A 7 -7.28 14.53 13.60
CA ASP A 7 -7.43 15.21 14.88
C ASP A 7 -7.71 14.16 15.98
N PRO A 8 -6.83 14.01 16.98
CA PRO A 8 -6.98 13.04 18.05
C PRO A 8 -8.06 13.41 19.08
N GLU A 9 -8.49 14.67 19.15
CA GLU A 9 -9.51 15.15 20.09
C GLU A 9 -10.91 15.22 19.45
N LEU A 10 -11.01 14.79 18.19
CA LEU A 10 -12.22 14.88 17.39
C LEU A 10 -13.37 14.04 17.99
N ASP A 11 -14.55 14.65 18.08
CA ASP A 11 -15.73 13.95 18.59
C ASP A 11 -16.27 12.94 17.57
N ILE A 12 -16.11 11.65 17.88
CA ILE A 12 -16.66 10.54 17.11
C ILE A 12 -18.19 10.65 16.97
N GLY A 13 -18.88 11.18 17.98
CA GLY A 13 -20.32 11.39 17.96
C GLY A 13 -20.77 12.39 16.88
N GLU A 14 -19.99 13.44 16.64
CA GLU A 14 -20.26 14.40 15.56
C GLU A 14 -19.95 13.79 14.20
N LEU A 15 -18.80 13.10 14.06
CA LEU A 15 -18.46 12.38 12.84
C LEU A 15 -19.48 11.30 12.45
N LEU A 16 -20.12 10.66 13.43
CA LEU A 16 -21.18 9.68 13.16
C LEU A 16 -22.42 10.34 12.55
N LYS A 17 -22.76 11.57 12.97
CA LYS A 17 -23.90 12.33 12.42
C LYS A 17 -23.60 12.83 11.00
N GLU A 18 -22.35 13.20 10.76
CA GLU A 18 -21.90 13.76 9.48
C GLU A 18 -21.14 12.75 8.60
N MET A 19 -21.28 11.44 8.86
CA MET A 19 -20.47 10.41 8.19
C MET A 19 -20.53 10.45 6.65
N GLU A 20 -21.68 10.83 6.09
CA GLU A 20 -21.88 10.92 4.63
C GLU A 20 -21.17 12.13 3.99
N SER A 21 -20.89 13.19 4.77
CA SER A 21 -20.17 14.39 4.30
C SER A 21 -18.65 14.19 4.28
N ILE A 22 -18.14 13.18 5.00
CA ILE A 22 -16.71 12.86 5.05
C ILE A 22 -16.19 12.59 3.63
N PRO A 23 -15.16 13.34 3.17
CA PRO A 23 -14.63 13.20 1.82
C PRO A 23 -13.96 11.84 1.62
N VAL A 24 -13.88 11.42 0.36
CA VAL A 24 -13.09 10.25 -0.04
C VAL A 24 -11.87 10.76 -0.80
N ASP A 25 -10.70 10.49 -0.24
CA ASP A 25 -9.42 10.88 -0.80
C ASP A 25 -9.06 9.99 -1.99
N ALA A 26 -8.90 10.61 -3.16
CA ALA A 26 -8.54 9.95 -4.40
C ALA A 26 -7.15 9.29 -4.35
N ALA A 27 -6.26 9.74 -3.46
CA ALA A 27 -4.93 9.16 -3.28
C ALA A 27 -4.96 7.82 -2.52
N VAL A 28 -6.04 7.52 -1.79
CA VAL A 28 -6.17 6.24 -1.09
C VAL A 28 -6.45 5.13 -2.11
N PRO A 29 -5.71 4.01 -2.08
CA PRO A 29 -5.95 2.89 -3.00
C PRO A 29 -7.40 2.40 -2.95
N TYR A 30 -7.99 2.18 -4.12
CA TYR A 30 -9.37 1.68 -4.28
C TYR A 30 -10.48 2.64 -3.80
N SER A 31 -10.16 3.92 -3.64
CA SER A 31 -11.11 4.99 -3.28
C SER A 31 -12.29 5.13 -4.25
N GLU A 32 -12.06 5.00 -5.55
CA GLU A 32 -13.11 5.06 -6.57
C GLU A 32 -14.07 3.86 -6.50
N ASP A 33 -13.56 2.66 -6.25
CA ASP A 33 -14.41 1.47 -6.07
C ASP A 33 -15.22 1.56 -4.77
N PHE A 34 -14.62 2.09 -3.70
CA PHE A 34 -15.33 2.41 -2.48
C PHE A 34 -16.48 3.40 -2.73
N LYS A 35 -16.25 4.49 -3.48
CA LYS A 35 -17.32 5.45 -3.86
C LYS A 35 -18.48 4.74 -4.58
N ARG A 36 -18.18 3.90 -5.58
CA ARG A 36 -19.20 3.14 -6.33
C ARG A 36 -19.98 2.17 -5.43
N LEU A 37 -19.32 1.51 -4.49
CA LEU A 37 -19.97 0.61 -3.53
C LEU A 37 -20.94 1.35 -2.61
N VAL A 38 -20.54 2.53 -2.12
CA VAL A 38 -21.39 3.35 -1.24
C VAL A 38 -22.59 3.86 -2.04
N GLN A 39 -22.37 4.41 -3.24
CA GLN A 39 -23.44 4.92 -4.11
C GLN A 39 -24.44 3.83 -4.53
N SER A 40 -23.97 2.60 -4.75
CA SER A 40 -24.84 1.46 -5.10
C SER A 40 -25.56 0.83 -3.91
N GLY A 41 -25.31 1.29 -2.67
CA GLY A 41 -25.88 0.73 -1.45
C GLY A 41 -25.34 -0.66 -1.07
N LYS A 42 -24.34 -1.18 -1.79
CA LYS A 42 -23.79 -2.54 -1.60
C LYS A 42 -22.57 -2.58 -0.67
N ALA A 43 -22.07 -1.42 -0.24
CA ALA A 43 -20.91 -1.33 0.67
C ALA A 43 -21.14 -2.11 1.97
N TRP A 44 -22.34 -1.99 2.54
CA TRP A 44 -22.63 -2.43 3.91
C TRP A 44 -23.59 -3.61 3.94
N GLY A 45 -23.35 -4.55 4.86
CA GLY A 45 -24.36 -5.55 5.21
C GLY A 45 -25.38 -5.00 6.22
N PRO A 46 -26.51 -5.69 6.42
CA PRO A 46 -27.55 -5.24 7.36
C PRO A 46 -27.06 -5.15 8.82
N GLN A 47 -26.03 -5.91 9.18
CA GLN A 47 -25.44 -5.92 10.52
C GLN A 47 -24.22 -5.00 10.67
N ALA A 48 -23.87 -4.18 9.66
CA ALA A 48 -22.74 -3.28 9.77
C ALA A 48 -23.05 -2.14 10.75
N SER A 49 -22.32 -2.08 11.87
CA SER A 49 -22.46 -1.01 12.87
C SER A 49 -22.02 0.35 12.31
N ALA A 50 -22.54 1.44 12.87
CA ALA A 50 -22.18 2.79 12.45
C ALA A 50 -20.68 3.07 12.63
N GLU A 51 -20.09 2.61 13.74
CA GLU A 51 -18.64 2.68 14.00
C GLU A 51 -17.81 1.95 12.94
N SER A 52 -18.30 0.81 12.44
CA SER A 52 -17.61 0.05 11.39
C SER A 52 -17.60 0.80 10.06
N LYS A 53 -18.74 1.43 9.72
CA LYS A 53 -18.88 2.29 8.54
C LYS A 53 -17.97 3.52 8.66
N LEU A 54 -17.98 4.18 9.82
CA LEU A 54 -17.18 5.38 10.07
C LEU A 54 -15.68 5.07 10.00
N ALA A 55 -15.21 4.02 10.67
CA ALA A 55 -13.79 3.61 10.62
C ALA A 55 -13.32 3.39 9.18
N THR A 56 -14.17 2.73 8.37
CA THR A 56 -13.88 2.50 6.96
C THR A 56 -13.91 3.80 6.15
N ARG A 57 -14.85 4.70 6.43
CA ARG A 57 -14.94 6.01 5.76
C ARG A 57 -13.73 6.90 6.05
N LEU A 58 -13.29 6.96 7.31
CA LEU A 58 -12.08 7.70 7.72
C LEU A 58 -10.82 7.15 7.05
N PHE A 59 -10.69 5.82 6.93
CA PHE A 59 -9.60 5.22 6.17
C PHE A 59 -9.57 5.73 4.71
N TYR A 60 -10.72 5.72 4.04
CA TYR A 60 -10.84 6.24 2.68
C TYR A 60 -10.83 7.77 2.60
N ALA A 61 -10.89 8.48 3.73
CA ALA A 61 -10.64 9.92 3.83
C ALA A 61 -9.16 10.26 4.04
N GLY A 62 -8.28 9.25 4.08
CA GLY A 62 -6.83 9.38 4.17
C GLY A 62 -6.23 9.03 5.53
N TRP A 63 -7.04 8.60 6.50
CA TRP A 63 -6.52 8.23 7.81
C TRP A 63 -5.85 6.84 7.78
N THR A 64 -4.78 6.71 8.55
CA THR A 64 -4.10 5.43 8.78
C THR A 64 -4.88 4.55 9.76
N THR A 65 -4.61 3.25 9.77
CA THR A 65 -5.21 2.32 10.76
C THR A 65 -4.84 2.70 12.19
N GLN A 66 -3.62 3.21 12.42
CA GLN A 66 -3.18 3.68 13.74
C GLN A 66 -4.00 4.88 14.22
N GLN A 67 -4.26 5.85 13.34
CA GLN A 67 -5.07 7.03 13.67
C GLN A 67 -6.52 6.65 13.98
N ILE A 68 -7.08 5.66 13.27
CA ILE A 68 -8.41 5.12 13.54
C ILE A 68 -8.47 4.48 14.94
N ASP A 69 -7.45 3.71 15.31
CA ASP A 69 -7.38 3.09 16.65
C ASP A 69 -7.19 4.14 17.76
N GLN A 70 -6.47 5.23 17.48
CA GLN A 70 -6.24 6.34 18.44
C GLN A 70 -7.53 7.06 18.85
N VAL A 71 -8.49 7.20 17.93
CA VAL A 71 -9.80 7.82 18.23
C VAL A 71 -10.84 6.83 18.76
N GLY A 72 -10.40 5.63 19.18
CA GLY A 72 -11.25 4.62 19.81
C GLY A 72 -12.09 3.78 18.84
N LEU A 73 -11.90 3.92 17.53
CA LEU A 73 -12.52 3.06 16.51
C LEU A 73 -11.66 1.83 16.24
N LYS A 74 -12.25 0.73 15.77
CA LYS A 74 -11.49 -0.50 15.51
C LYS A 74 -10.99 -0.57 14.08
N SER A 75 -9.67 -0.49 13.86
CA SER A 75 -9.03 -0.68 12.55
C SER A 75 -9.36 -2.04 11.91
N LYS A 76 -9.61 -3.08 12.72
CA LYS A 76 -10.10 -4.39 12.27
C LYS A 76 -11.39 -4.31 11.43
N ASN A 77 -12.23 -3.29 11.64
CA ASN A 77 -13.43 -3.07 10.81
C ASN A 77 -13.06 -2.74 9.36
N VAL A 78 -12.00 -1.95 9.16
CA VAL A 78 -11.45 -1.61 7.83
C VAL A 78 -10.91 -2.87 7.15
N GLU A 79 -10.17 -3.70 7.88
CA GLU A 79 -9.63 -4.95 7.35
C GLU A 79 -10.74 -5.92 6.93
N ASN A 80 -11.77 -6.06 7.76
CA ASN A 80 -12.94 -6.89 7.46
C ASN A 80 -13.67 -6.40 6.22
N PHE A 81 -13.84 -5.08 6.08
CA PHE A 81 -14.44 -4.48 4.89
C PHE A 81 -13.61 -4.80 3.63
N ARG A 82 -12.29 -4.56 3.68
CA ARG A 82 -11.37 -4.86 2.56
C ARG A 82 -11.34 -6.35 2.23
N ARG A 83 -11.44 -7.22 3.24
CA ARG A 83 -11.52 -8.68 3.07
C ARG A 83 -12.81 -9.11 2.38
N LYS A 84 -13.95 -8.50 2.75
CA LYS A 84 -15.26 -8.77 2.15
C LYS A 84 -15.30 -8.32 0.68
N HIS A 85 -14.70 -7.17 0.39
CA HIS A 85 -14.64 -6.58 -0.94
C HIS A 85 -13.32 -6.88 -1.66
N LYS A 86 -12.73 -8.06 -1.40
CA LYS A 86 -11.44 -8.52 -1.96
C LYS A 86 -11.34 -8.44 -3.49
N HIS A 87 -12.46 -8.57 -4.20
CA HIS A 87 -12.52 -8.49 -5.65
C HIS A 87 -12.41 -7.06 -6.19
N LEU A 88 -12.62 -6.05 -5.33
CA LEU A 88 -12.45 -4.63 -5.62
C LEU A 88 -11.10 -4.12 -5.09
N VAL A 89 -10.58 -4.72 -4.01
CA VAL A 89 -9.30 -4.35 -3.34
C VAL A 89 -8.11 -5.18 -3.85
N GLN A 90 -8.34 -6.16 -4.74
CA GLN A 90 -7.30 -6.88 -5.45
C GLN A 90 -7.62 -6.95 -6.94
N ALA A 91 -7.26 -5.90 -7.68
CA ALA A 91 -6.66 -6.14 -8.98
C ALA A 91 -5.28 -6.77 -8.71
N ARG A 92 -5.23 -8.09 -8.49
CA ARG A 92 -3.95 -8.79 -8.58
C ARG A 92 -3.43 -8.55 -10.01
N PRO A 93 -2.14 -8.22 -10.22
CA PRO A 93 -1.53 -8.54 -11.50
C PRO A 93 -1.74 -10.04 -11.71
N GLY A 94 -2.35 -10.39 -12.85
CA GLY A 94 -2.82 -11.72 -13.27
C GLY A 94 -2.62 -12.87 -12.29
N ARG A 95 -3.70 -13.37 -11.69
CA ARG A 95 -3.70 -14.75 -11.20
C ARG A 95 -3.60 -15.64 -12.45
N PRO A 96 -2.55 -16.46 -12.63
CA PRO A 96 -2.55 -17.43 -13.71
C PRO A 96 -3.74 -18.38 -13.51
N PRO A 97 -4.35 -18.90 -14.60
CA PRO A 97 -5.47 -19.82 -14.50
C PRO A 97 -5.13 -20.98 -13.57
N LYS A 98 -6.11 -21.44 -12.77
CA LYS A 98 -5.94 -22.57 -11.85
C LYS A 98 -5.41 -23.78 -12.63
N LEU A 99 -4.17 -24.18 -12.34
CA LEU A 99 -3.63 -25.45 -12.80
C LEU A 99 -4.47 -26.60 -12.18
N PRO A 100 -4.73 -27.68 -12.94
CA PRO A 100 -5.51 -28.81 -12.47
C PRO A 100 -4.91 -29.43 -11.21
N ASN A 101 -5.77 -30.04 -10.37
CA ASN A 101 -5.52 -30.50 -8.99
C ASN A 101 -4.28 -31.39 -8.76
N SER A 102 -3.59 -31.83 -9.81
CA SER A 102 -2.41 -32.70 -9.75
C SER A 102 -1.13 -32.01 -9.22
N VAL A 103 -1.02 -30.67 -9.24
CA VAL A 103 0.21 -29.97 -8.82
C VAL A 103 0.21 -29.64 -7.31
N ALA A 104 -0.97 -29.50 -6.71
CA ALA A 104 -1.11 -29.17 -5.29
C ALA A 104 -0.60 -30.29 -4.36
N GLU A 105 -0.70 -31.55 -4.80
CA GLU A 105 -0.15 -32.70 -4.08
C GLU A 105 1.38 -32.81 -4.18
N GLN A 106 1.99 -32.29 -5.25
CA GLN A 106 3.46 -32.28 -5.40
C GLN A 106 4.14 -31.15 -4.62
N LEU A 107 3.46 -30.02 -4.41
CA LEU A 107 3.99 -28.88 -3.65
C LEU A 107 3.98 -29.09 -2.13
N ASN A 108 3.19 -30.04 -1.62
CA ASN A 108 3.21 -30.43 -0.21
C ASN A 108 4.32 -31.44 0.12
N ALA A 109 5.14 -31.86 -0.86
CA ALA A 109 6.14 -32.91 -0.68
C ALA A 109 7.58 -32.41 -0.47
N ILE A 110 7.84 -31.10 -0.36
CA ILE A 110 9.19 -30.59 -0.09
C ILE A 110 9.14 -29.57 1.05
N PRO A 111 9.43 -29.97 2.30
CA PRO A 111 9.79 -29.00 3.32
C PRO A 111 11.15 -28.42 2.93
N LYS A 112 11.18 -27.24 2.29
CA LYS A 112 12.42 -26.46 2.15
C LYS A 112 12.92 -26.20 3.57
N SER A 113 14.09 -26.73 3.89
CA SER A 113 14.74 -26.51 5.18
C SER A 113 14.95 -25.01 5.38
N ASN A 114 14.83 -24.51 6.62
CA ASN A 114 15.17 -23.13 6.93
C ASN A 114 16.59 -22.74 6.48
N ALA A 115 17.49 -23.73 6.30
CA ALA A 115 18.83 -23.54 5.74
C ALA A 115 18.83 -23.16 4.25
N ASP A 116 17.90 -23.70 3.45
CA ASP A 116 17.79 -23.38 2.02
C ASP A 116 17.27 -21.95 1.83
N PHE A 117 16.34 -21.52 2.67
CA PHE A 117 15.85 -20.15 2.68
C PHE A 117 16.94 -19.15 3.08
N ALA A 118 17.75 -19.48 4.10
CA ALA A 118 18.87 -18.63 4.51
C ALA A 118 19.92 -18.48 3.41
N LYS A 119 20.17 -19.54 2.64
CA LYS A 119 21.10 -19.51 1.50
C LYS A 119 20.56 -18.63 0.36
N GLU A 120 19.29 -18.77 0.01
CA GLU A 120 18.61 -17.96 -1.01
C GLU A 120 18.59 -16.47 -0.62
N LEU A 121 18.41 -16.17 0.68
CA LEU A 121 18.46 -14.81 1.20
C LEU A 121 19.88 -14.20 1.08
N GLU A 122 20.93 -14.96 1.40
CA GLU A 122 22.31 -14.49 1.32
C GLU A 122 22.76 -14.29 -0.15
N GLU A 123 22.34 -15.17 -1.06
CA GLU A 123 22.57 -15.00 -2.51
C GLU A 123 21.91 -13.72 -3.03
N THR A 124 20.68 -13.45 -2.58
CA THR A 124 19.96 -12.21 -2.93
C THR A 124 20.65 -10.98 -2.34
N ARG A 125 21.14 -11.06 -1.10
CA ARG A 125 21.87 -9.97 -0.43
C ARG A 125 23.13 -9.59 -1.21
N ARG A 126 23.93 -10.58 -1.63
CA ARG A 126 25.16 -10.35 -2.41
C ARG A 126 24.88 -9.74 -3.78
N ALA A 127 23.83 -10.18 -4.47
CA ALA A 127 23.45 -9.61 -5.76
C ALA A 127 23.08 -8.11 -5.63
N LEU A 128 22.40 -7.74 -4.54
CA LEU A 128 22.08 -6.34 -4.24
C LEU A 128 23.33 -5.51 -3.91
N GLU A 129 24.27 -6.04 -3.13
CA GLU A 129 25.54 -5.38 -2.83
C GLU A 129 26.33 -5.07 -4.12
N GLN A 130 26.45 -6.02 -5.04
CA GLN A 130 27.11 -5.80 -6.34
C GLN A 130 26.42 -4.75 -7.20
N THR A 131 25.08 -4.71 -7.16
CA THR A 131 24.30 -3.71 -7.88
C THR A 131 24.56 -2.30 -7.34
N ILE A 132 24.67 -2.16 -6.01
CA ILE A 132 24.99 -0.89 -5.35
C ILE A 132 26.42 -0.44 -5.70
N GLU A 133 27.40 -1.33 -5.66
CA GLU A 133 28.79 -1.02 -6.03
C GLU A 133 28.88 -0.54 -7.49
N THR A 134 28.16 -1.20 -8.39
CA THR A 134 28.11 -0.82 -9.81
C THR A 134 27.50 0.58 -9.97
N ALA A 135 26.38 0.84 -9.31
CA ALA A 135 25.73 2.15 -9.35
C ALA A 135 26.62 3.28 -8.78
N GLN A 136 27.39 2.99 -7.72
CA GLN A 136 28.33 3.96 -7.16
C GLN A 136 29.50 4.26 -8.11
N ALA A 137 30.01 3.25 -8.81
CA ALA A 137 31.05 3.43 -9.81
C ALA A 137 30.56 4.30 -10.99
N GLU A 138 29.34 4.06 -11.48
CA GLU A 138 28.73 4.86 -12.53
C GLU A 138 28.52 6.31 -12.11
N LEU A 139 28.02 6.55 -10.89
CA LEU A 139 27.86 7.90 -10.34
C LEU A 139 29.20 8.64 -10.26
N LYS A 140 30.28 7.96 -9.90
CA LYS A 140 31.62 8.56 -9.87
C LYS A 140 32.06 9.02 -11.26
N VAL A 141 31.88 8.18 -12.28
CA VAL A 141 32.22 8.52 -13.68
C VAL A 141 31.41 9.73 -14.15
N VAL A 142 30.11 9.78 -13.84
CA VAL A 142 29.24 10.91 -14.19
C VAL A 142 29.70 12.19 -13.49
N ASN A 143 30.05 12.12 -12.21
CA ASN A 143 30.55 13.29 -11.47
C ASN A 143 31.89 13.80 -12.03
N GLU A 144 32.83 12.90 -12.36
CA GLU A 144 34.10 13.29 -12.99
C GLU A 144 33.87 13.94 -14.37
N ALA A 145 32.91 13.43 -15.16
CA ALA A 145 32.54 14.02 -16.44
C ALA A 145 31.91 15.42 -16.28
N LEU A 146 31.05 15.61 -15.26
CA LEU A 146 30.47 16.90 -14.93
C LEU A 146 31.53 17.92 -14.48
N GLU A 147 32.51 17.51 -13.68
CA GLU A 147 33.62 18.39 -13.29
C GLU A 147 34.47 18.83 -14.48
N LEU A 148 34.79 17.91 -15.40
CA LEU A 148 35.51 18.24 -16.63
C LEU A 148 34.71 19.21 -17.50
N PHE A 149 33.41 18.97 -17.67
CA PHE A 149 32.52 19.86 -18.41
C PHE A 149 32.47 21.26 -17.80
N ASN A 150 32.33 21.37 -16.48
CA ASN A 150 32.34 22.66 -15.78
C ASN A 150 33.69 23.39 -15.91
N LYS A 151 34.81 22.68 -15.86
CA LYS A 151 36.14 23.26 -16.10
C LYS A 151 36.28 23.79 -17.54
N LEU A 152 35.75 23.08 -18.54
CA LEU A 152 35.75 23.51 -19.94
C LEU A 152 34.85 24.72 -20.21
N LEU A 153 33.70 24.81 -19.53
CA LEU A 153 32.84 25.99 -19.62
C LEU A 153 33.52 27.23 -19.02
N ASN A 154 34.15 27.08 -17.86
CA ASN A 154 34.81 28.19 -17.19
C ASN A 154 36.12 28.64 -17.89
N SER A 155 36.74 27.80 -18.72
CA SER A 155 37.93 28.16 -19.49
C SER A 155 37.64 28.83 -20.84
N ARG A 156 36.38 28.81 -21.30
CA ARG A 156 35.93 29.47 -22.55
C ARG A 156 35.31 30.85 -22.32
N GLY A 157 35.26 31.33 -21.07
CA GLY A 157 34.65 32.60 -20.66
C GLY A 157 35.63 33.76 -20.44
N THR A 158 36.88 33.65 -20.91
CA THR A 158 37.85 34.76 -20.99
C THR A 158 37.96 35.28 -22.42
#